data_AF-A0A520HVH6-F1
#
_entry.id   AF-A0A520HVH6-F1
#
_cell.length_a   1.000
_cell.length_b   1.000
_cell.length_c   1.000
_cell.angle_alpha   90.00
_cell.angle_beta   90.00
_cell.angle_gamma   90.00
#
_symmetry.space_group_name_H-M   'P 1'
#
loop_
_entity.id
_entity.type
_entity.pdbx_description
1 polymer ?
#
loop_
_entity_poly.entity_id
_entity_poly.type
_entity_poly.pdbx_seq_one_letter_code
_entity_poly.pdbx_strand_id
1 'polypeptide(L)'
;MAAYSLTKAGLRCILLEAGRDYDPQAEVNMFAPESDAPLRGAATPDKPFGYFDATVGGGWQVDGEPYTQREGSDFRWYRPRMLGGRTNHWGRHVPRFGPYDFKPFSRDGLGVDWPIGYDDVAPFYDRVER
;
A
#
# COMPACT_ATOMS: atom_id res chain seq x y z
N MET A 1 2.67 11.28 1.12
CA MET A 1 3.72 12.16 0.55
C MET A 1 3.18 13.49 0.03
N ALA A 2 2.13 13.53 -0.81
CA ALA A 2 1.61 14.79 -1.37
C ALA A 2 1.27 15.85 -0.30
N ALA A 3 0.46 15.49 0.70
CA ALA A 3 0.09 16.41 1.78
C ALA A 3 1.33 16.99 2.49
N TYR A 4 2.31 16.16 2.86
CA TYR A 4 3.57 16.59 3.47
C TYR A 4 4.36 17.57 2.59
N SER A 5 4.49 17.29 1.29
CA SER A 5 5.21 18.18 0.37
C SER A 5 4.51 19.53 0.20
N LEU A 6 3.18 19.52 0.09
CA LEU A 6 2.38 20.73 -0.08
C LEU A 6 2.38 21.59 1.18
N THR A 7 2.23 20.98 2.36
CA THR A 7 2.28 21.72 3.63
C THR A 7 3.67 22.28 3.92
N LYS A 8 4.75 21.56 3.57
CA LYS A 8 6.11 22.11 3.62
C LYS A 8 6.33 23.30 2.68
N ALA A 9 5.59 23.37 1.57
CA ALA A 9 5.57 24.52 0.68
C ALA A 9 4.66 25.68 1.18
N GLY A 10 4.07 25.56 2.38
CA GLY A 10 3.24 26.60 3.00
C GLY A 10 1.75 26.52 2.66
N LEU A 11 1.30 25.49 1.94
CA LEU A 11 -0.12 25.31 1.63
C LEU A 11 -0.88 24.71 2.80
N ARG A 12 -2.14 25.14 2.98
CA ARG A 12 -3.06 24.51 3.92
C ARG A 12 -3.73 23.32 3.24
N CYS A 13 -3.55 22.13 3.81
CA CYS A 13 -4.14 20.91 3.29
C CYS A 13 -5.09 20.29 4.31
N ILE A 14 -6.14 19.63 3.82
CA ILE A 14 -6.96 18.70 4.59
C ILE A 14 -6.63 17.30 4.08
N LEU A 15 -6.34 16.38 5.00
CA LEU A 15 -6.15 14.96 4.68
C LEU A 15 -7.42 14.20 5.08
N LEU A 16 -8.05 13.52 4.14
CA LEU A 16 -9.19 12.66 4.38
C LEU A 16 -8.72 11.21 4.33
N GLU A 17 -8.95 10.48 5.42
CA GLU A 17 -8.69 9.05 5.55
C GLU A 17 -10.02 8.36 5.90
N ALA A 18 -10.34 7.25 5.23
CA ALA A 18 -11.58 6.52 5.45
C ALA A 18 -11.51 5.64 6.71
N GLY A 19 -10.29 5.28 7.11
CA GLY A 19 -9.99 4.52 8.32
C GLY A 19 -9.79 5.35 9.57
N ARG A 20 -9.49 4.64 10.66
CA ARG A 20 -9.05 5.27 11.92
C ARG A 20 -7.58 5.63 11.86
N ASP A 21 -7.18 6.48 12.81
CA ASP A 21 -5.77 6.66 13.15
C ASP A 21 -5.15 5.33 13.58
N TYR A 22 -3.87 5.15 13.27
CA TYR A 22 -3.12 3.94 13.56
C TYR A 22 -1.71 4.29 14.03
N ASP A 23 -1.35 3.82 15.21
CA ASP A 23 -0.02 4.01 15.77
C ASP A 23 0.86 2.76 15.51
N PRO A 24 1.78 2.80 14.54
CA PRO A 24 2.65 1.65 14.26
C PRO A 24 3.64 1.34 15.38
N GLN A 25 3.89 2.24 16.34
CA GLN A 25 4.76 1.96 17.49
C GLN A 25 4.01 1.21 18.60
N ALA A 26 2.74 1.55 18.84
CA ALA A 26 1.94 0.95 19.89
C ALA A 26 1.18 -0.30 19.45
N GLU A 27 0.81 -0.41 18.17
CA GLU A 27 -0.15 -1.42 17.70
C GLU A 27 0.50 -2.56 16.89
N VAL A 28 1.75 -2.42 16.46
CA VAL A 28 2.45 -3.51 15.75
C VAL A 28 2.87 -4.59 16.73
N ASN A 29 2.53 -5.83 16.39
CA ASN A 29 2.82 -7.04 17.16
C ASN A 29 3.74 -8.01 16.40
N MET A 30 4.39 -7.57 15.31
CA MET A 30 5.17 -8.43 14.40
C MET A 30 6.25 -9.29 15.08
N PHE A 31 6.77 -8.86 16.23
CA PHE A 31 7.78 -9.58 17.00
C PHE A 31 7.26 -10.20 18.30
N ALA A 32 5.95 -10.13 18.58
CA ALA A 32 5.36 -10.79 19.73
C ALA A 32 5.30 -12.31 19.49
N PRO A 33 5.47 -13.13 20.55
CA PRO A 33 5.41 -14.57 20.40
C PRO A 33 3.97 -15.04 20.10
N GLU A 34 3.83 -16.16 19.40
CA GLU A 34 2.52 -16.73 19.04
C GLU A 34 1.69 -17.14 20.27
N SER A 35 2.33 -17.34 21.43
CA SER A 35 1.66 -17.59 22.71
C SER A 35 0.80 -16.43 23.17
N ASP A 36 1.17 -15.21 22.79
CA ASP A 36 0.52 -13.97 23.23
C ASP A 36 -0.62 -13.59 22.26
N ALA A 37 -0.64 -14.24 21.08
CA ALA A 37 -1.66 -14.03 20.07
C ALA A 37 -2.95 -14.80 20.42
N PRO A 38 -4.13 -14.15 20.38
CA PRO A 38 -5.41 -14.85 20.36
C PRO A 38 -5.43 -15.93 19.29
N LEU A 39 -6.01 -17.08 19.63
CA LEU A 39 -6.09 -18.24 18.72
C LEU A 39 -4.72 -18.69 18.18
N ARG A 40 -3.61 -18.40 18.89
CA ARG A 40 -2.23 -18.67 18.44
C ARG A 40 -1.91 -18.05 17.07
N GLY A 41 -2.51 -16.90 16.77
CA GLY A 41 -2.29 -16.18 15.52
C GLY A 41 -3.07 -16.73 14.32
N ALA A 42 -3.99 -17.67 14.52
CA ALA A 42 -4.82 -18.20 13.44
C ALA A 42 -5.61 -17.08 12.72
N ALA A 43 -5.79 -17.26 11.41
CA ALA A 43 -6.60 -16.35 10.59
C ALA A 43 -8.07 -16.36 11.03
N THR A 44 -8.70 -15.19 10.95
CA THR A 44 -10.14 -15.00 11.18
C THR A 44 -10.77 -14.29 9.98
N PRO A 45 -12.10 -14.23 9.85
CA PRO A 45 -12.75 -13.43 8.82
C PRO A 45 -12.31 -11.95 8.82
N ASP A 46 -12.08 -11.38 10.01
CA ASP A 46 -11.65 -9.99 10.19
C ASP A 46 -10.14 -9.78 10.00
N LYS A 47 -9.33 -10.84 10.22
CA LYS A 47 -7.88 -10.86 9.97
C LYS A 47 -7.49 -12.08 9.13
N PRO A 48 -7.62 -12.00 7.79
CA PRO A 48 -7.35 -13.13 6.90
C PRO A 48 -5.91 -13.64 6.93
N PHE A 49 -4.96 -12.81 7.37
CA PHE A 49 -3.54 -13.15 7.53
C PHE A 49 -3.12 -13.34 9.00
N GLY A 50 -4.08 -13.48 9.91
CA GLY A 50 -3.82 -13.76 11.32
C GLY A 50 -3.52 -12.52 12.15
N TYR A 51 -3.29 -12.76 13.45
CA TYR A 51 -3.16 -11.71 14.48
C TYR A 51 -2.09 -10.65 14.16
N PHE A 52 -0.98 -11.07 13.54
CA PHE A 52 0.21 -10.26 13.30
C PHE A 52 0.13 -9.33 12.09
N ASP A 53 -0.85 -9.54 11.21
CA ASP A 53 -1.11 -8.63 10.11
C ASP A 53 -1.67 -7.32 10.65
N ALA A 54 -1.07 -6.18 10.28
CA ALA A 54 -1.43 -4.88 10.81
C ALA A 54 -2.71 -4.30 10.17
N THR A 55 -3.36 -5.03 9.26
CA THR A 55 -4.60 -4.57 8.61
C THR A 55 -5.69 -4.28 9.63
N VAL A 56 -6.29 -3.11 9.49
CA VAL A 56 -7.43 -2.65 10.28
C VAL A 56 -8.57 -2.24 9.32
N GLY A 57 -9.80 -2.61 9.67
CA GLY A 57 -11.02 -2.16 8.98
C GLY A 57 -11.04 -2.53 7.49
N GLY A 58 -10.44 -3.67 7.15
CA GLY A 58 -10.20 -4.06 5.77
C GLY A 58 -9.88 -5.53 5.59
N GLY A 59 -9.37 -5.90 4.41
CA GLY A 59 -9.09 -7.28 4.04
C GLY A 59 -9.41 -7.51 2.57
N TRP A 60 -9.84 -8.74 2.25
CA TRP A 60 -10.31 -9.11 0.91
C TRP A 60 -11.72 -8.61 0.60
N GLN A 61 -12.51 -8.35 1.64
CA GLN A 61 -13.85 -7.79 1.58
C GLN A 61 -13.87 -6.61 2.52
N VAL A 62 -14.37 -5.48 2.04
CA VAL A 62 -14.44 -4.24 2.81
C VAL A 62 -15.86 -3.71 2.69
N ASP A 63 -16.51 -3.49 3.83
CA ASP A 63 -17.90 -3.05 3.85
C ASP A 63 -18.08 -1.69 3.15
N GLY A 64 -19.10 -1.62 2.31
CA GLY A 64 -19.45 -0.43 1.53
C GLY A 64 -18.47 -0.08 0.42
N GLU A 65 -17.54 -0.98 0.06
CA GLU A 65 -16.58 -0.72 -1.02
C GLU A 65 -17.25 -0.83 -2.41
N PRO A 66 -17.19 0.21 -3.27
CA PRO A 66 -17.79 0.17 -4.61
C PRO A 66 -16.99 -0.66 -5.62
N TYR A 67 -16.05 -1.48 -5.15
CA TYR A 67 -15.22 -2.32 -6.00
C TYR A 67 -16.06 -3.46 -6.59
N THR A 68 -16.01 -3.57 -7.92
CA THR A 68 -16.64 -4.64 -8.67
C THR A 68 -15.59 -5.47 -9.40
N GLN A 69 -15.94 -6.71 -9.69
CA GLN A 69 -15.14 -7.60 -10.53
C GLN A 69 -15.90 -7.82 -11.83
N ARG A 70 -15.18 -7.85 -12.94
CA ARG A 70 -15.75 -8.27 -14.22
C ARG A 70 -16.18 -9.73 -14.10
N GLU A 71 -17.30 -10.08 -14.71
CA GLU A 71 -17.72 -11.49 -14.84
C GLU A 71 -16.57 -12.34 -15.42
N GLY A 72 -16.38 -13.53 -14.84
CA GLY A 72 -15.29 -14.45 -15.19
C GLY A 72 -13.90 -14.02 -14.72
N SER A 73 -13.78 -12.97 -13.91
CA SER A 73 -12.51 -12.62 -13.24
C SER A 73 -12.48 -13.20 -11.83
N ASP A 74 -11.28 -13.58 -11.39
CA ASP A 74 -10.94 -14.02 -10.04
C ASP A 74 -10.09 -12.97 -9.29
N PHE A 75 -9.99 -11.75 -9.83
CA PHE A 75 -9.18 -10.69 -9.25
C PHE A 75 -9.68 -10.36 -7.84
N ARG A 76 -8.78 -10.35 -6.85
CA ARG A 76 -9.09 -9.98 -5.47
C ARG A 76 -8.27 -8.77 -5.06
N TRP A 77 -8.93 -7.81 -4.42
CA TRP A 77 -8.26 -6.60 -3.96
C TRP A 77 -8.17 -6.55 -2.44
N TYR A 78 -6.95 -6.64 -1.91
CA TYR A 78 -6.69 -6.49 -0.49
C TYR A 78 -6.52 -5.02 -0.11
N ARG A 79 -7.32 -4.50 0.84
CA ARG A 79 -7.22 -3.10 1.29
C ARG A 79 -7.40 -2.96 2.81
N PRO A 80 -6.53 -2.19 3.49
CA PRO A 80 -6.79 -1.68 4.83
C PRO A 80 -7.54 -0.34 4.79
N ARG A 81 -8.24 0.01 5.88
CA ARG A 81 -8.74 1.35 6.17
C ARG A 81 -8.12 1.82 7.48
N MET A 82 -6.96 2.46 7.37
CA MET A 82 -6.15 2.94 8.49
C MET A 82 -5.19 4.03 8.02
N LEU A 83 -4.84 4.98 8.88
CA LEU A 83 -3.82 5.98 8.56
C LEU A 83 -2.50 5.30 8.17
N GLY A 84 -1.88 5.78 7.08
CA GLY A 84 -0.70 5.16 6.46
C GLY A 84 -1.03 4.04 5.47
N GLY A 85 -2.19 3.41 5.57
CA GLY A 85 -2.67 2.40 4.63
C GLY A 85 -1.74 1.17 4.55
N ARG A 86 -1.54 0.66 3.32
CA ARG A 86 -0.83 -0.62 3.08
C ARG A 86 0.65 -0.61 3.48
N THR A 87 1.27 0.55 3.67
CA THR A 87 2.68 0.61 4.08
C THR A 87 2.91 0.12 5.51
N ASN A 88 1.85 -0.06 6.31
CA ASN A 88 1.96 -0.60 7.67
C ASN A 88 2.21 -2.13 7.69
N HIS A 89 1.90 -2.86 6.61
CA HIS A 89 1.95 -4.34 6.58
C HIS A 89 2.45 -4.96 5.26
N TRP A 90 3.05 -4.15 4.38
CA TRP A 90 3.72 -4.60 3.17
C TRP A 90 5.06 -5.32 3.42
N GLY A 91 5.57 -6.00 2.39
CA GLY A 91 6.84 -6.76 2.45
C GLY A 91 8.13 -5.94 2.44
N ARG A 92 8.06 -4.60 2.47
CA ARG A 92 9.22 -3.68 2.47
C ARG A 92 10.20 -3.86 1.30
N HIS A 93 9.73 -4.40 0.18
CA HIS A 93 10.50 -4.47 -1.07
C HIS A 93 10.36 -3.15 -1.83
N VAL A 94 11.50 -2.53 -2.13
CA VAL A 94 11.57 -1.21 -2.79
C VAL A 94 12.40 -1.23 -4.09
N PRO A 95 12.06 -2.06 -5.09
CA PRO A 95 12.74 -2.02 -6.38
C PRO A 95 12.41 -0.74 -7.16
N ARG A 96 13.38 -0.21 -7.89
CA ARG A 96 13.15 0.84 -8.90
C ARG A 96 12.71 0.19 -10.21
N PHE A 97 11.90 0.92 -10.98
CA PHE A 97 11.72 0.63 -12.41
C PHE A 97 13.02 0.96 -13.15
N GLY A 98 13.38 0.15 -14.15
CA GLY A 98 14.48 0.43 -15.06
C GLY A 98 14.03 1.24 -16.29
N PRO A 99 14.97 1.73 -17.12
CA PRO A 99 14.65 2.51 -18.32
C PRO A 99 13.65 1.83 -19.26
N TYR A 100 13.70 0.51 -19.36
CA TYR A 100 12.82 -0.23 -20.25
C TYR A 100 11.37 -0.34 -19.77
N ASP A 101 11.13 -0.24 -18.46
CA ASP A 101 9.77 -0.26 -17.91
C ASP A 101 8.97 1.00 -18.29
N PHE A 102 9.67 2.07 -18.67
CA PHE A 102 9.06 3.31 -19.14
C PHE A 102 8.74 3.31 -20.64
N LYS A 103 9.37 2.44 -21.43
CA LYS A 103 9.21 2.36 -22.90
C LYS A 103 8.89 0.95 -23.40
N PRO A 104 7.89 0.25 -22.82
CA PRO A 104 7.59 -1.13 -23.21
C PRO A 104 7.12 -1.20 -24.67
N PHE A 105 6.21 -0.31 -25.11
CA PHE A 105 5.65 -0.37 -26.45
C PHE A 105 6.71 -0.11 -27.53
N SER A 106 7.56 0.90 -27.35
CA SER A 106 8.67 1.15 -28.29
C SER A 106 9.68 0.00 -28.34
N ARG A 107 9.85 -0.75 -27.25
CA ARG A 107 10.83 -1.83 -27.13
C ARG A 107 10.32 -3.17 -27.68
N ASP A 108 9.15 -3.59 -27.24
CA ASP A 108 8.61 -4.94 -27.49
C ASP A 108 7.23 -4.94 -28.17
N GLY A 109 6.65 -3.77 -28.42
CA GLY A 109 5.35 -3.62 -29.07
C GLY A 109 4.14 -3.87 -28.16
N LEU A 110 4.34 -4.09 -26.85
CA LEU A 110 3.29 -4.38 -25.89
C LEU A 110 3.06 -3.22 -24.92
N GLY A 111 1.82 -3.09 -24.44
CA GLY A 111 1.45 -2.06 -23.47
C GLY A 111 1.50 -0.64 -24.06
N VAL A 112 1.94 0.32 -23.26
CA VAL A 112 1.98 1.75 -23.62
C VAL A 112 3.26 2.37 -23.08
N ASP A 113 3.89 3.22 -23.88
CA ASP A 113 5.03 4.04 -23.43
C ASP A 113 4.57 5.13 -22.48
N TRP A 114 5.30 5.27 -21.36
CA TRP A 114 5.09 6.38 -20.45
C TRP A 114 5.52 7.69 -21.13
N PRO A 115 4.85 8.83 -20.84
CA PRO A 115 5.23 10.13 -21.37
C PRO A 115 6.52 10.70 -20.75
N ILE A 116 7.17 9.96 -19.86
CA ILE A 116 8.43 10.28 -19.17
C ILE A 116 9.41 9.10 -19.28
N GLY A 117 10.67 9.32 -18.96
CA GLY A 117 11.72 8.32 -18.88
C GLY A 117 12.24 8.09 -17.47
N TYR A 118 13.15 7.13 -17.33
CA TYR A 118 13.82 6.85 -16.06
C TYR A 118 14.57 8.08 -15.52
N ASP A 119 15.27 8.82 -16.39
CA ASP A 119 16.06 9.98 -15.98
C ASP A 119 15.18 11.13 -15.42
N ASP A 120 13.91 11.22 -15.84
CA ASP A 120 12.97 12.19 -15.29
C ASP A 120 12.59 11.86 -13.83
N VAL A 121 12.50 10.57 -13.50
CA VAL A 121 12.07 10.10 -12.18
C VAL A 121 13.22 9.77 -11.22
N ALA A 122 14.42 9.48 -11.74
CA ALA A 122 15.58 9.09 -10.95
C ALA A 122 15.90 10.05 -9.79
N PRO A 123 15.88 11.39 -9.96
CA PRO A 123 16.11 12.32 -8.86
C PRO A 123 15.06 12.22 -7.74
N PHE A 124 13.83 11.80 -8.07
CA PHE A 124 12.77 11.62 -7.10
C PHE A 124 12.90 10.29 -6.34
N TYR A 125 13.35 9.22 -7.00
CA TYR A 125 13.73 7.98 -6.32
C TYR A 125 14.83 8.24 -5.30
N ASP A 126 15.92 8.89 -5.72
CA ASP A 126 17.05 9.23 -4.85
C ASP A 126 16.63 10.07 -3.64
N ARG A 127 15.62 10.93 -3.80
CA ARG A 127 15.11 11.78 -2.71
C ARG A 127 14.25 11.01 -1.72
N VAL A 128 13.47 10.02 -2.16
CA VAL A 128 12.54 9.26 -1.29
C VAL A 128 13.25 8.13 -0.54
N GLU A 129 14.37 7.64 -1.07
CA GLU A 129 15.17 6.57 -0.45
C GLU A 129 16.11 7.05 0.68
N ARG A 130 16.22 8.37 0.89
CA ARG A 130 16.99 8.99 1.98
C ARG A 130 16.10 9.23 3.20
#